data_AF-A0A1G5XGL8-F1
#
_entry.id   AF-A0A1G5XGL8-F1
#
_cell.length_a   1.000
_cell.length_b   1.000
_cell.length_c   1.000
_cell.angle_alpha   90.00
_cell.angle_beta   90.00
_cell.angle_gamma   90.00
#
_symmetry.space_group_name_H-M   'P 1'
#
loop_
_entity.id
_entity.type
_entity.pdbx_description
1 polymer ?
#
loop_
_entity_poly.entity_id
_entity_poly.type
_entity_poly.pdbx_seq_one_letter_code
_entity_poly.pdbx_strand_id
1 'polypeptide(L)'
;MMVPVAPNDRWSLDFGSDQLTDGPRFRILTVVDDCTRRCLGLVADTSLSGVRVAHELDRFMIERGKPKMVVSDNGSELTSNAIPAWPNASRVD
;
A
#
# COMPACT_ATOMS: atom_id res chain seq x y z
N MET A 1 -6.85 -11.99 14.45
CA MET A 1 -6.76 -10.73 13.70
C MET A 1 -8.03 -9.94 13.98
N MET A 2 -7.96 -8.66 14.38
CA MET A 2 -9.16 -7.84 14.61
C MET A 2 -9.90 -7.60 13.29
N VAL A 3 -11.23 -7.69 13.33
CA VAL A 3 -12.08 -7.31 12.20
C VAL A 3 -12.17 -5.78 12.16
N PRO A 4 -11.83 -5.11 11.05
CA PRO A 4 -12.00 -3.67 10.89
C PRO A 4 -13.48 -3.27 11.03
N VAL A 5 -13.80 -2.34 11.93
CA VAL A 5 -15.18 -1.91 12.23
C VAL A 5 -15.45 -0.43 11.90
N ALA A 6 -14.39 0.34 11.64
CA ALA A 6 -14.46 1.73 11.21
C ALA A 6 -13.53 2.00 10.02
N PRO A 7 -13.81 3.05 9.21
CA PRO A 7 -12.86 3.53 8.21
C PRO A 7 -11.49 3.80 8.83
N ASN A 8 -10.44 3.49 8.09
CA ASN A 8 -9.03 3.60 8.47
C ASN A 8 -8.64 2.71 9.68
N ASP A 9 -9.43 1.71 10.04
CA ASP A 9 -8.96 0.70 11.01
C ASP A 9 -7.83 -0.14 10.41
N ARG A 10 -7.96 -0.55 9.14
CA ARG A 10 -6.94 -1.34 8.44
C ARG A 10 -6.96 -1.07 6.95
N TRP A 11 -5.78 -0.80 6.40
CA TRP A 11 -5.58 -0.80 4.96
C TRP A 11 -4.88 -2.08 4.54
N SER A 12 -5.37 -2.70 3.46
CA SER A 12 -4.73 -3.84 2.80
C SER A 12 -4.02 -3.38 1.54
N LEU A 13 -2.79 -3.86 1.37
CA LEU A 13 -1.90 -3.57 0.25
C LEU A 13 -1.61 -4.85 -0.52
N ASP A 14 -1.77 -4.79 -1.84
CA ASP A 14 -1.46 -5.88 -2.77
C ASP A 14 -0.70 -5.33 -3.99
N PHE A 15 0.08 -6.17 -4.65
CA PHE A 15 0.81 -5.85 -5.87
C PHE A 15 0.40 -6.77 -7.02
N GLY A 16 -0.23 -6.17 -8.03
CA GLY A 16 -0.39 -6.80 -9.34
C GLY A 16 0.85 -6.58 -10.20
N SER A 17 1.16 -7.51 -11.09
CA SER A 17 2.17 -7.33 -12.13
C SER A 17 1.59 -7.66 -13.49
N ASP A 18 1.95 -6.88 -14.50
CA ASP A 18 1.55 -7.10 -15.89
C ASP A 18 2.65 -6.63 -16.84
N GLN A 19 2.46 -6.83 -18.14
CA GLN A 19 3.43 -6.54 -19.18
C GLN A 19 2.75 -5.80 -20.33
N LEU A 20 3.34 -4.69 -20.75
CA LEU A 20 2.91 -3.98 -21.96
C LEU A 20 3.19 -4.84 -23.20
N THR A 21 2.45 -4.60 -24.28
CA THR A 21 2.56 -5.38 -25.53
C THR A 21 3.94 -5.28 -26.18
N ASP A 22 4.69 -4.21 -25.90
CA ASP A 22 6.06 -3.97 -26.36
C ASP A 22 7.14 -4.55 -25.42
N GLY A 23 6.75 -5.20 -24.32
CA GLY A 23 7.63 -5.97 -23.45
C GLY A 23 7.97 -5.39 -22.06
N PRO A 24 7.95 -4.08 -21.79
CA PRO A 24 8.17 -3.56 -20.43
C PRO A 24 7.15 -4.12 -19.44
N ARG A 25 7.65 -4.62 -18.30
CA ARG A 25 6.82 -5.01 -17.16
C ARG A 25 6.52 -3.80 -16.30
N PHE A 26 5.34 -3.80 -15.71
CA PHE A 26 4.95 -2.83 -14.69
C PHE A 26 4.25 -3.54 -13.54
N ARG A 27 4.18 -2.83 -12.42
CA ARG A 27 3.48 -3.25 -11.22
C ARG A 27 2.42 -2.25 -10.86
N ILE A 28 1.37 -2.73 -10.19
CA ILE A 28 0.29 -1.92 -9.67
C ILE A 28 0.19 -2.18 -8.18
N LEU A 29 0.48 -1.16 -7.35
CA LEU A 29 0.12 -1.18 -5.94
C LEU A 29 -1.38 -0.89 -5.82
N THR A 30 -2.10 -1.76 -5.13
CA THR A 30 -3.50 -1.60 -4.78
C THR A 30 -3.61 -1.34 -3.29
N VAL A 31 -4.29 -0.26 -2.90
CA VAL A 31 -4.55 0.07 -1.49
C VAL A 31 -6.05 0.10 -1.25
N VAL A 32 -6.52 -0.70 -0.28
CA VAL A 32 -7.94 -0.85 0.04
C VAL A 32 -8.18 -0.62 1.51
N ASP A 33 -9.24 0.11 1.84
CA ASP A 33 -9.77 0.17 3.21
C ASP A 33 -10.69 -1.02 3.46
N ASP A 34 -10.34 -1.84 4.45
CA ASP A 34 -11.00 -3.13 4.65
C ASP A 34 -12.40 -3.05 5.26
N CYS A 35 -12.68 -1.97 5.99
CA CYS A 35 -14.00 -1.74 6.59
C CYS A 35 -14.99 -1.30 5.49
N THR A 36 -14.62 -0.24 4.75
CA THR A 36 -15.47 0.38 3.74
C THR A 36 -15.44 -0.32 2.38
N ARG A 37 -14.48 -1.23 2.18
CA ARG A 37 -14.20 -1.89 0.89
C ARG A 37 -13.88 -0.91 -0.25
N ARG A 38 -13.43 0.30 0.08
CA ARG A 38 -13.06 1.32 -0.91
C ARG A 38 -11.62 1.15 -1.33
N CYS A 39 -11.38 1.21 -2.64
CA CYS A 39 -10.05 1.40 -3.19
C CYS A 39 -9.60 2.85 -2.91
N LEU A 40 -8.51 3.00 -2.18
CA LEU A 40 -7.94 4.30 -1.80
C LEU A 40 -7.07 4.85 -2.92
N GLY A 41 -6.40 3.95 -3.64
CA GLY A 41 -5.65 4.26 -4.85
C GLY A 41 -5.07 3.03 -5.53
N LEU A 42 -4.74 3.22 -6.81
CA LEU A 42 -3.98 2.30 -7.65
C LEU A 42 -2.76 3.07 -8.16
N VAL A 43 -1.56 2.53 -7.94
CA VAL A 43 -0.31 3.17 -8.38
C VAL A 43 0.39 2.21 -9.34
N ALA A 44 0.34 2.53 -10.63
CA ALA A 44 1.03 1.78 -11.67
C ALA A 44 2.40 2.40 -11.97
N ASP A 45 3.46 1.61 -11.92
CA ASP A 45 4.81 2.04 -12.30
C ASP A 45 5.65 0.85 -12.79
N THR A 46 6.64 1.13 -13.63
CA THR A 46 7.70 0.19 -14.03
C THR A 46 8.65 -0.13 -12.87
N SER A 47 8.73 0.74 -11.84
CA SER A 47 9.50 0.51 -10.63
C SER A 47 8.81 1.07 -9.39
N LEU A 48 8.28 0.18 -8.53
CA LEU A 48 7.70 0.54 -7.24
C LEU A 48 8.69 0.24 -6.10
N SER A 49 9.65 1.14 -5.91
CA SER A 49 10.57 1.05 -4.77
C SER A 49 9.84 1.27 -3.44
N GLY A 50 10.44 0.82 -2.34
CA GLY A 50 9.84 1.04 -1.02
C GLY A 50 9.63 2.51 -0.67
N VAL A 51 10.51 3.39 -1.13
CA VAL A 51 10.37 4.85 -0.98
C VAL A 51 9.19 5.38 -1.78
N ARG A 52 8.99 4.88 -3.02
CA ARG A 52 7.84 5.28 -3.83
C ARG A 52 6.53 4.85 -3.19
N VAL A 53 6.46 3.63 -2.66
CA VAL A 53 5.28 3.12 -1.95
C VAL A 53 4.99 3.96 -0.70
N ALA A 54 5.99 4.23 0.14
CA ALA A 54 5.84 5.08 1.33
C ALA A 54 5.26 6.47 0.98
N HIS A 55 5.78 7.11 -0.08
CA HIS A 55 5.30 8.40 -0.54
C HIS A 55 3.82 8.38 -0.97
N GLU A 56 3.38 7.33 -1.66
CA GLU A 56 1.97 7.20 -2.06
C GLU A 56 1.07 6.93 -0.85
N LEU A 57 1.53 6.14 0.13
CA LEU A 57 0.79 5.93 1.36
C LEU A 57 0.65 7.23 2.17
N ASP A 58 1.72 8.02 2.27
CA ASP A 58 1.67 9.35 2.91
C ASP A 58 0.65 10.26 2.23
N ARG A 59 0.62 10.25 0.89
CA ARG A 59 -0.38 11.00 0.11
C ARG A 59 -1.80 10.53 0.45
N PHE A 60 -2.06 9.22 0.48
CA PHE A 60 -3.38 8.71 0.84
C PHE A 60 -3.78 9.07 2.28
N MET A 61 -2.83 9.11 3.21
CA MET A 61 -3.09 9.56 4.59
C MET A 61 -3.52 11.02 4.65
N ILE A 62 -2.86 11.88 3.88
CA ILE A 62 -3.22 13.31 3.80
C ILE A 62 -4.65 13.47 3.24
N GLU A 63 -4.99 12.71 2.21
CA GLU A 63 -6.29 12.81 1.53
C GLU A 63 -7.44 12.17 2.31
N ARG A 64 -7.19 11.09 3.06
CA ARG A 64 -8.26 10.21 3.61
C ARG A 64 -8.18 9.96 5.11
N GLY A 65 -7.14 10.46 5.77
CA GLY A 65 -6.84 10.16 7.17
C GLY A 65 -5.93 8.93 7.32
N LYS A 66 -5.34 8.84 8.50
CA LYS A 66 -4.30 7.85 8.81
C LYS A 66 -4.91 6.50 9.23
N PRO A 67 -4.45 5.36 8.68
CA PRO A 67 -4.82 4.03 9.15
C PRO A 67 -4.23 3.72 10.53
N LYS A 68 -4.93 2.88 11.30
CA LYS A 68 -4.35 2.28 12.52
C LYS A 68 -3.35 1.18 12.15
N MET A 69 -3.68 0.39 11.13
CA MET A 69 -2.88 -0.74 10.69
C MET A 69 -2.76 -0.81 9.17
N VAL A 70 -1.60 -1.23 8.70
CA VAL A 70 -1.35 -1.52 7.28
C VAL A 70 -0.88 -2.97 7.14
N VAL A 71 -1.59 -3.75 6.33
CA VAL A 71 -1.24 -5.15 6.07
C VAL A 71 -0.95 -5.37 4.60
N SER A 72 -0.03 -6.27 4.30
CA SER A 72 0.20 -6.77 2.95
C SER A 72 0.36 -8.28 2.97
N ASP A 73 -0.11 -8.91 1.91
CA ASP A 73 0.00 -10.34 1.64
C ASP A 73 1.38 -10.74 1.11
N ASN A 74 2.11 -9.82 0.46
CA ASN A 74 3.42 -10.11 -0.15
C ASN A 74 4.59 -9.82 0.80
N GLY A 75 4.88 -10.79 1.67
CA GLY A 75 6.00 -10.73 2.63
C GLY A 75 7.41 -10.57 2.05
N SER A 76 7.61 -10.71 0.73
CA SER A 76 8.90 -10.52 0.05
C SER A 76 8.99 -9.23 -0.79
N GLU A 77 7.86 -8.62 -1.15
CA GLU A 77 7.85 -7.43 -2.02
C GLU A 77 7.91 -6.13 -1.24
N LEU A 78 7.52 -6.17 0.05
CA LEU A 78 7.72 -5.06 0.98
C LEU A 78 9.10 -5.06 1.67
N THR A 79 10.00 -5.99 1.34
CA THR A 79 11.31 -6.14 2.01
C THR A 79 12.36 -5.10 1.63
N SER A 80 12.02 -4.10 0.80
CA SER A 80 12.88 -2.93 0.63
C SER A 80 12.89 -2.15 1.96
N ASN A 81 14.06 -1.99 2.60
CA ASN A 81 14.25 -1.38 3.93
C ASN A 81 13.45 -0.09 4.21
N ALA A 82 13.01 0.64 3.18
CA ALA A 82 12.16 1.81 3.28
C ALA A 82 10.73 1.52 3.77
N ILE A 83 10.11 0.40 3.39
CA ILE A 83 8.74 0.09 3.83
C ILE A 83 8.72 -0.41 5.28
N PRO A 84 9.59 -1.31 5.76
CA PRO A 84 9.61 -1.66 7.18
C PRO A 84 9.95 -0.48 8.10
N ALA A 85 10.67 0.53 7.59
CA ALA A 85 10.93 1.77 8.33
C ALA A 85 9.73 2.73 8.35
N TRP A 86 8.83 2.66 7.36
CA TRP A 86 7.73 3.60 7.21
C TRP A 86 6.65 3.50 8.31
N PRO A 87 6.15 2.32 8.73
CA PRO A 87 5.20 2.21 9.84
C PRO A 87 5.73 2.82 11.14
N ASN A 88 7.03 2.63 11.43
CA ASN A 88 7.69 3.22 12.59
C ASN A 88 7.73 4.75 12.54
N ALA A 89 8.04 5.33 11.37
CA ALA A 89 8.05 6.78 11.18
C ALA A 89 6.63 7.36 11.23
N SER A 90 5.67 6.65 10.63
CA SER A 90 4.27 7.08 10.49
C SER A 90 3.42 6.76 11.72
N ARG A 91 3.93 6.00 12.70
CA ARG A 91 3.21 5.46 13.87
C ARG A 91 1.97 4.65 13.47
N VAL A 92 2.11 3.79 12.47
CA VAL A 92 1.10 2.82 12.02
C VAL A 92 1.57 1.44 12.46
N ASP A 93 0.63 0.60 12.89
CA ASP A 93 0.91 -0.78 13.31
C ASP A 93 0.95 -1.77 12.13
#